data_AF-A0A5H6R748-F1
#
_entry.id   AF-A0A5H6R748-F1
#
_cell.length_a   1.000
_cell.length_b   1.000
_cell.length_c   1.000
_cell.angle_alpha   90.00
_cell.angle_beta   90.00
_cell.angle_gamma   90.00
#
_symmetry.space_group_name_H-M   'P 1'
#
loop_
_entity.id
_entity.type
_entity.pdbx_description
1 polymer ?
#
loop_
_entity_poly.entity_id
_entity_poly.type
_entity_poly.pdbx_seq_one_letter_code
_entity_poly.pdbx_strand_id
1 'polypeptide(L)' 'MTYIDLTTEIEICINNILCDTTYTVEQRLGFAYGSYLTWHALLKGTFKPEDDCRLWLLTQPH' A
#
# COMPACT_ATOMS: atom_id res chain seq x y z
N MET A 1 18.10 2.84 7.02
CA MET A 1 16.74 2.38 6.68
C MET A 1 16.78 1.88 5.25
N THR A 2 16.52 0.60 5.05
CA THR A 2 16.59 -0.07 3.75
C THR A 2 15.28 0.12 2.99
N TYR A 3 15.27 -0.20 1.68
CA TYR A 3 14.05 -0.27 0.86
C TYR A 3 12.95 -1.12 1.53
N ILE A 4 13.37 -2.24 2.13
CA ILE A 4 12.47 -3.19 2.78
C ILE A 4 11.83 -2.54 4.01
N ASP A 5 12.62 -1.89 4.87
CA ASP A 5 12.12 -1.25 6.09
C ASP A 5 11.04 -0.20 5.76
N LEU A 6 11.30 0.67 4.79
CA LEU A 6 10.34 1.70 4.37
C LEU A 6 9.09 1.12 3.70
N THR A 7 9.25 0.07 2.88
CA THR A 7 8.12 -0.61 2.24
C THR A 7 7.21 -1.22 3.30
N THR A 8 7.78 -1.86 4.33
CA THR A 8 7.02 -2.42 5.44
C THR A 8 6.26 -1.35 6.24
N GLU A 9 6.85 -0.19 6.50
CA GLU A 9 6.14 0.93 7.16
C GLU A 9 4.96 1.45 6.32
N ILE A 10 5.11 1.54 5.00
CA ILE A 10 4.02 1.88 4.07
C ILE A 10 2.90 0.82 4.17
N GLU A 11 3.26 -0.48 4.10
CA GLU A 11 2.30 -1.59 4.19
C GLU A 11 1.53 -1.58 5.52
N ILE A 12 2.20 -1.28 6.64
CA ILE A 12 1.56 -1.13 7.97
C ILE A 12 0.56 0.05 7.96
N CYS A 13 0.95 1.19 7.41
CA CYS A 13 0.08 2.36 7.31
C CYS A 13 -1.19 2.05 6.49
N ILE A 14 -1.02 1.35 5.37
CA ILE A 14 -2.12 0.91 4.51
C ILE A 14 -3.07 -0.03 5.27
N ASN A 15 -2.54 -1.04 5.98
CA ASN A 15 -3.36 -1.95 6.78
C ASN A 15 -4.19 -1.22 7.84
N ASN A 16 -3.61 -0.21 8.51
CA ASN A 16 -4.35 0.59 9.48
C ASN A 16 -5.53 1.32 8.82
N ILE A 17 -5.34 1.87 7.62
CA ILE A 17 -6.41 2.52 6.87
C ILE A 17 -7.44 1.51 6.37
N LEU A 18 -7.04 0.32 5.91
CA LEU A 18 -7.96 -0.71 5.43
C LEU A 18 -8.90 -1.21 6.54
N CYS A 19 -8.43 -1.24 7.78
CA CYS A 19 -9.21 -1.58 8.97
C CYS A 19 -10.04 -0.41 9.55
N ASP A 20 -9.86 0.81 9.05
CA ASP A 20 -10.57 2.00 9.52
C ASP A 20 -12.07 1.95 9.14
N THR A 21 -12.97 2.37 10.03
CA THR A 21 -14.43 2.34 9.81
C THR A 21 -15.02 3.69 9.40
N THR A 22 -14.23 4.75 9.39
CA THR A 22 -14.60 6.12 9.03
C THR A 22 -14.77 6.26 7.51
N TYR A 23 -13.87 5.64 6.74
CA TYR A 23 -13.88 5.73 5.27
C TYR A 23 -14.67 4.62 4.61
N THR A 24 -15.19 4.86 3.40
CA THR A 24 -15.81 3.79 2.60
C THR A 24 -14.76 2.78 2.13
N VAL A 25 -15.18 1.56 1.77
CA VAL A 25 -14.28 0.54 1.20
C VAL A 25 -13.51 1.11 0.00
N GLU A 26 -14.20 1.79 -0.92
CA GLU A 26 -13.59 2.40 -2.10
C GLU A 26 -12.53 3.45 -1.75
N GLN A 27 -12.79 4.31 -0.75
CA GLN A 27 -11.82 5.30 -0.28
C GLN A 27 -10.58 4.64 0.33
N ARG A 28 -10.75 3.58 1.13
CA ARG A 28 -9.63 2.84 1.73
C ARG A 28 -8.77 2.17 0.67
N LEU A 29 -9.40 1.53 -0.33
CA LEU A 29 -8.69 0.93 -1.46
C LEU A 29 -7.96 1.99 -2.28
N GLY A 30 -8.61 3.11 -2.59
CA GLY A 30 -7.98 4.22 -3.30
C GLY A 30 -6.76 4.78 -2.55
N PHE A 31 -6.84 4.89 -1.23
CA PHE A 31 -5.71 5.30 -0.40
C PHE A 31 -4.55 4.28 -0.45
N ALA A 32 -4.86 2.99 -0.34
CA ALA A 32 -3.86 1.91 -0.42
C ALA A 32 -3.08 1.96 -1.73
N TYR A 33 -3.79 2.02 -2.86
CA TYR A 33 -3.19 2.12 -4.19
C TYR A 33 -2.38 3.41 -4.38
N GLY A 34 -2.93 4.55 -3.98
CA GLY A 34 -2.25 5.84 -4.10
C GLY A 34 -0.95 5.89 -3.29
N SER A 35 -0.96 5.32 -2.08
CA SER A 35 0.21 5.27 -1.19
C SER A 35 1.33 4.41 -1.79
N TYR A 36 1.00 3.23 -2.33
CA TYR A 36 1.98 2.35 -2.98
C TYR A 36 2.61 3.01 -4.22
N LEU A 37 1.79 3.55 -5.13
CA LEU A 37 2.30 4.21 -6.34
C LEU A 37 3.19 5.41 -6.01
N THR A 38 2.80 6.22 -5.01
CA THR A 38 3.57 7.38 -4.55
C THR A 38 4.91 6.94 -3.97
N TRP A 39 4.91 5.89 -3.13
CA TRP A 39 6.13 5.31 -2.58
C TRP A 39 7.12 4.88 -3.67
N HIS A 40 6.65 4.12 -4.66
CA HIS A 40 7.50 3.66 -5.77
C HIS A 40 8.02 4.83 -6.63
N ALA A 41 7.19 5.84 -6.88
CA ALA A 41 7.60 7.05 -7.60
C ALA A 41 8.72 7.81 -6.86
N LEU A 42 8.62 7.94 -5.54
CA LEU A 42 9.63 8.63 -4.70
C LEU A 42 10.97 7.91 -4.70
N LEU A 43 10.96 6.58 -4.76
CA LEU A 43 12.18 5.79 -4.87
C LEU A 43 12.82 5.79 -6.25
N LYS A 44 12.18 6.42 -7.25
CA LYS A 44 12.54 6.26 -8.67
C LYS A 44 12.61 4.78 -9.09
N GLY A 45 11.92 3.92 -8.36
CA GLY A 45 11.84 2.50 -8.64
C GLY A 45 10.75 2.24 -9.65
N THR A 46 10.98 1.29 -10.56
CA THR A 46 9.90 0.78 -11.41
C THR A 46 8.96 -0.02 -10.52
N PHE A 47 7.67 0.31 -10.53
CA PHE A 47 6.64 -0.54 -9.95
C PHE A 47 6.63 -1.89 -10.68
N LYS A 48 6.90 -2.98 -9.96
CA LYS A 48 7.00 -4.31 -10.56
C LYS A 48 5.75 -5.15 -10.30
N PRO A 49 5.54 -6.24 -11.06
CA PRO A 49 4.44 -7.17 -10.79
C PRO A 49 4.43 -7.73 -9.35
N GLU A 50 5.60 -7.88 -8.71
CA GLU A 50 5.65 -8.36 -7.32
C GLU A 50 5.07 -7.33 -6.33
N ASP A 51 5.25 -6.05 -6.60
CA ASP A 51 4.70 -4.96 -5.77
C ASP A 51 3.17 -4.90 -5.92
N ASP A 52 2.67 -5.12 -7.14
CA ASP A 52 1.24 -5.24 -7.43
C ASP A 52 0.60 -6.44 -6.73
N CYS A 53 1.26 -7.60 -6.76
CA CYS A 53 0.82 -8.79 -6.01
C CYS A 53 0.75 -8.55 -4.50
N ARG A 54 1.73 -7.83 -3.92
CA ARG A 54 1.73 -7.51 -2.48
C ARG A 54 0.58 -6.58 -2.13
N LEU A 55 0.37 -5.53 -2.93
CA LEU A 55 -0.76 -4.62 -2.77
C LEU A 55 -2.11 -5.36 -2.89
N TRP A 56 -2.25 -6.23 -3.89
CA TRP A 56 -3.45 -7.05 -4.06
C TRP A 56 -3.76 -7.87 -2.81
N LEU A 57 -2.76 -8.57 -2.25
CA LEU A 57 -2.89 -9.37 -1.04
C LEU A 57 -3.31 -8.53 0.18
N LEU A 58 -2.78 -7.31 0.33
CA LEU A 58 -3.15 -6.40 1.41
C LEU A 58 -4.62 -5.95 1.30
N THR A 59 -5.11 -5.78 0.09
CA THR A 59 -6.48 -5.31 -0.16
C THR A 59 -7.55 -6.41 -0.12
N GLN A 60 -7.17 -7.68 0.02
CA GLN A 60 -8.14 -8.77 0.11
C GLN A 60 -8.89 -8.73 1.45
N PRO A 61 -10.21 -8.99 1.45
CA PRO A 61 -10.93 -9.21 2.70
C PRO A 61 -10.39 -10.47 3.40
N HIS A 62 -10.01 -10.34 4.67
CA HIS A 62 -9.64 -11.45 5.56
C HIS A 62 -10.86 -12.05 6.24
#